data_AF-A0A6H0SCH4-F1
#
_entry.id   AF-A0A6H0SCH4-F1
#
_cell.length_a   1.000
_cell.length_b   1.000
_cell.length_c   1.000
_cell.angle_alpha   90.00
_cell.angle_beta   90.00
_cell.angle_gamma   90.00
#
_symmetry.space_group_name_H-M   'P 1'
#
loop_
_entity.id
_entity.type
_entity.pdbx_description
1 polymer ?
#
loop_
_entity_poly.entity_id
_entity_poly.type
_entity_poly.pdbx_seq_one_letter_code
_entity_poly.pdbx_strand_id
1 'polypeptide(L)'
;MKTVGTIICLLGAGAAIWLAFTTSMDVSMAGFPDGHVTDYGAAVDTPLQVVMWAAVGFAILFLGLTFSPVRSRSGAIGLPVAVLAFVAVALVAKVGVPWYYGTHLGLDNGAGG
;
A
#
# COMPACT_ATOMS: atom_id res chain seq x y z
N MET A 1 17.67 5.22 -20.99
CA MET A 1 16.58 5.80 -20.16
C MET A 1 15.30 4.97 -20.19
N LYS A 2 14.83 4.47 -21.34
CA LYS A 2 13.59 3.66 -21.42
C LYS A 2 13.64 2.39 -20.55
N THR A 3 14.71 1.60 -20.62
CA THR A 3 14.85 0.34 -19.87
C THR A 3 14.81 0.52 -18.36
N VAL A 4 15.47 1.55 -17.83
CA VAL A 4 15.47 1.82 -16.37
C VAL A 4 14.08 2.23 -15.89
N GLY A 5 13.39 3.10 -16.64
CA GLY A 5 12.01 3.47 -16.33
C GLY A 5 11.07 2.26 -16.35
N THR A 6 11.21 1.39 -17.35
CA THR A 6 10.46 0.13 -17.43
C THR A 6 10.71 -0.78 -16.22
N ILE A 7 11.97 -0.96 -15.81
CA ILE A 7 12.30 -1.76 -14.63
C ILE A 7 11.68 -1.15 -13.36
N ILE A 8 11.79 0.16 -13.16
CA ILE A 8 11.18 0.85 -12.02
C ILE A 8 9.66 0.66 -12.02
N CYS A 9 9.01 0.79 -13.17
CA CYS A 9 7.57 0.56 -13.27
C CYS A 9 7.19 -0.89 -12.95
N LEU A 10 7.93 -1.89 -13.46
CA LEU A 10 7.65 -3.30 -13.14
C LEU A 10 7.84 -3.61 -11.65
N LEU A 11 8.92 -3.10 -11.05
CA LEU A 11 9.16 -3.23 -9.61
C LEU A 11 8.09 -2.51 -8.79
N GLY A 12 7.70 -1.30 -9.20
CA GLY A 12 6.63 -0.53 -8.56
C GLY A 12 5.27 -1.23 -8.64
N ALA A 13 4.95 -1.82 -9.80
CA ALA A 13 3.74 -2.61 -9.97
C ALA A 13 3.75 -3.86 -9.06
N GLY A 14 4.86 -4.60 -9.03
CA GLY A 14 5.01 -5.76 -8.15
C GLY A 14 4.88 -5.39 -6.67
N ALA A 15 5.55 -4.32 -6.24
CA ALA A 15 5.46 -3.82 -4.87
C ALA A 15 4.05 -3.34 -4.51
N ALA A 16 3.35 -2.69 -5.44
CA ALA A 16 1.98 -2.22 -5.23
C ALA A 16 0.98 -3.39 -5.13
N ILE A 17 1.13 -4.42 -5.96
CA ILE A 17 0.35 -5.66 -5.86
C ILE A 17 0.61 -6.35 -4.53
N TRP A 18 1.88 -6.48 -4.12
CA TRP A 18 2.25 -7.06 -2.84
C TRP A 18 1.64 -6.30 -1.65
N LEU A 19 1.69 -4.96 -1.69
CA LEU A 19 1.10 -4.13 -0.65
C LEU A 19 -0.43 -4.30 -0.59
N ALA A 20 -1.10 -4.27 -1.74
CA ALA A 20 -2.55 -4.49 -1.82
C ALA A 20 -2.93 -5.88 -1.28
N PHE A 21 -2.18 -6.91 -1.67
CA PHE A 21 -2.41 -8.28 -1.20
C PHE A 21 -2.25 -8.41 0.31
N THR A 22 -1.12 -7.96 0.87
CA THR A 22 -0.88 -8.07 2.31
C THR A 22 -1.89 -7.26 3.12
N THR A 23 -2.25 -6.06 2.67
CA THR A 23 -3.27 -5.24 3.34
C THR A 23 -4.66 -5.87 3.26
N SER A 24 -4.99 -6.53 2.14
CA SER A 24 -6.24 -7.30 1.99
C SER A 24 -6.26 -8.52 2.92
N MET A 25 -5.13 -9.19 3.11
CA MET A 25 -5.01 -10.28 4.09
C MET A 25 -5.19 -9.76 5.51
N ASP A 26 -4.59 -8.63 5.87
CA ASP A 26 -4.74 -8.00 7.19
C ASP A 26 -6.23 -7.68 7.50
N VAL A 27 -6.98 -7.21 6.49
CA VAL A 27 -8.43 -6.92 6.61
C VAL A 27 -9.28 -8.20 6.64
N SER A 28 -9.07 -9.11 5.69
CA SER A 28 -9.92 -10.30 5.52
C SER A 28 -9.72 -11.35 6.60
N MET A 29 -8.55 -11.39 7.24
CA MET A 29 -8.22 -12.31 8.34
C MET A 29 -8.41 -11.67 9.72
N ALA A 30 -9.02 -10.48 9.81
CA ALA A 30 -9.37 -9.88 11.09
C ALA A 30 -10.26 -10.84 11.90
N GLY A 31 -9.81 -11.17 13.11
CA GLY A 31 -10.48 -12.13 14.00
C GLY A 31 -10.36 -13.60 13.59
N PHE A 32 -9.55 -13.96 12.60
CA PHE A 32 -9.26 -15.38 12.37
C PHE A 32 -8.24 -15.90 13.41
N PRO A 33 -8.41 -17.13 13.96
CA PRO A 33 -9.43 -18.14 13.64
C PRO A 33 -10.65 -18.18 14.57
N ASP A 34 -10.63 -17.48 15.69
CA ASP A 34 -11.64 -17.61 16.76
C ASP A 34 -12.88 -16.73 16.56
N GLY A 35 -12.86 -15.86 15.55
CA GLY A 35 -13.90 -14.89 15.21
C GLY A 35 -13.83 -13.60 16.04
N HIS A 36 -12.83 -13.43 16.91
CA HIS A 36 -12.76 -12.28 17.79
C HIS A 36 -12.06 -11.08 17.14
N VAL A 37 -12.84 -10.08 16.73
CA VAL A 37 -12.31 -8.82 16.20
C VAL A 37 -12.01 -7.86 17.35
N THR A 38 -10.75 -7.47 17.52
CA THR A 38 -10.35 -6.49 18.52
C THR A 38 -10.79 -5.07 18.14
N ASP A 39 -10.84 -4.16 19.12
CA ASP A 39 -11.12 -2.74 18.88
C ASP A 39 -10.11 -2.12 17.89
N TYR A 40 -8.84 -2.55 17.94
CA TYR A 40 -7.85 -2.20 16.92
C TYR A 40 -8.26 -2.71 15.54
N GLY A 41 -8.60 -3.99 15.42
CA GLY A 41 -9.00 -4.62 14.16
C GLY A 41 -10.19 -3.91 13.50
N ALA A 42 -11.21 -3.58 14.30
CA ALA A 42 -12.36 -2.80 13.82
C ALA A 42 -11.97 -1.37 13.42
N ALA A 43 -11.08 -0.72 14.16
CA ALA A 43 -10.66 0.65 13.88
C ALA A 43 -9.76 0.77 12.63
N VAL A 44 -8.95 -0.25 12.33
CA VAL A 44 -8.03 -0.23 11.18
C VAL A 44 -8.64 -0.78 9.88
N ASP A 45 -9.81 -1.40 9.93
CA ASP A 45 -10.46 -1.99 8.74
C ASP A 45 -10.63 -0.98 7.59
N THR A 46 -11.35 0.10 7.84
CA THR A 46 -11.59 1.14 6.82
C THR A 46 -10.29 1.79 6.30
N PRO A 47 -9.35 2.28 7.14
CA PRO A 47 -8.13 2.90 6.62
C PRO A 47 -7.25 1.91 5.83
N LEU A 48 -7.18 0.63 6.23
CA LEU A 48 -6.46 -0.39 5.47
C LEU A 48 -7.15 -0.70 4.14
N GLN A 49 -8.49 -0.72 4.07
CA GLN A 49 -9.21 -0.84 2.80
C GLN A 49 -8.90 0.33 1.85
N VAL A 50 -8.84 1.56 2.35
CA VAL A 50 -8.46 2.74 1.54
C VAL A 50 -7.03 2.60 1.00
N VAL A 51 -6.09 2.18 1.84
CA VAL A 51 -4.70 1.90 1.43
C VAL A 51 -4.64 0.80 0.38
N MET A 52 -5.39 -0.29 0.56
CA MET A 52 -5.45 -1.40 -0.39
C MET A 52 -5.90 -0.91 -1.77
N TRP A 53 -7.01 -0.17 -1.85
CA TRP A 53 -7.50 0.36 -3.12
C TRP A 53 -6.54 1.39 -3.75
N ALA A 54 -5.89 2.22 -2.94
CA ALA A 54 -4.84 3.10 -3.41
C ALA A 54 -3.66 2.31 -4.02
N ALA A 55 -3.22 1.24 -3.36
CA ALA A 55 -2.16 0.36 -3.85
C ALA A 55 -2.56 -0.34 -5.17
N VAL A 56 -3.81 -0.79 -5.31
CA VAL A 56 -4.35 -1.29 -6.59
C VAL A 56 -4.27 -0.22 -7.68
N GLY A 57 -4.66 1.02 -7.37
CA GLY A 57 -4.53 2.14 -8.30
C GLY A 57 -3.08 2.39 -8.74
N PHE A 58 -2.12 2.34 -7.82
CA PHE A 58 -0.70 2.44 -8.14
C PHE A 58 -0.19 1.27 -8.99
N ALA A 59 -0.65 0.04 -8.74
CA ALA A 59 -0.29 -1.11 -9.57
C ALA A 59 -0.74 -0.90 -11.02
N ILE A 60 -1.99 -0.47 -11.23
CA ILE A 60 -2.52 -0.16 -12.56
C ILE A 60 -1.72 0.98 -13.21
N LEU A 61 -1.41 2.04 -12.45
CA LEU A 61 -0.63 3.16 -12.94
C LEU A 61 0.77 2.73 -13.40
N PHE A 62 1.51 1.98 -12.59
CA PHE A 62 2.85 1.52 -12.94
C PHE A 62 2.85 0.56 -14.12
N LEU A 63 1.86 -0.35 -14.21
CA LEU A 63 1.68 -1.20 -15.40
C LEU A 63 1.39 -0.36 -16.64
N GLY A 64 0.48 0.63 -16.56
CA GLY A 64 0.19 1.54 -17.66
C GLY A 64 1.41 2.34 -18.12
N LEU A 65 2.22 2.83 -17.19
CA LEU A 65 3.48 3.54 -17.46
C LEU A 65 4.54 2.64 -18.11
N THR A 66 4.46 1.32 -17.93
CA THR A 66 5.37 0.36 -18.59
C THR A 66 5.18 0.35 -20.11
N PHE A 67 3.94 0.50 -20.58
CA PHE A 67 3.59 0.44 -22.01
C PHE A 67 3.45 1.83 -22.67
N SER A 68 3.47 2.91 -21.88
CA SER A 68 3.30 4.27 -22.39
C SER A 68 4.57 4.78 -23.09
N PRO A 69 4.48 5.41 -24.28
CA PRO A 69 5.60 6.10 -24.90
C PRO A 69 5.89 7.38 -24.10
N VAL A 70 6.66 7.24 -23.03
CA VAL A 70 7.03 8.32 -22.12
C VAL A 70 7.77 9.43 -22.88
N ARG A 71 7.09 10.53 -23.19
CA ARG A 71 7.68 11.75 -23.78
C ARG A 71 8.57 12.41 -22.72
N SER A 72 9.83 12.68 -23.06
CA SER A 72 10.95 12.75 -22.09
C SER A 72 10.79 13.73 -20.91
N ARG A 73 10.02 14.82 -21.05
CA ARG A 73 9.82 15.79 -19.96
C ARG A 73 8.81 15.35 -18.91
N SER A 74 7.64 14.85 -19.33
CA SER A 74 6.59 14.40 -18.40
C SER A 74 7.00 13.12 -17.67
N GLY A 75 7.78 12.26 -18.32
CA GLY A 75 8.34 11.06 -17.72
C GLY A 75 9.37 11.29 -16.63
N ALA A 76 10.25 12.28 -16.84
CA ALA A 76 11.36 12.55 -15.94
C ALA A 76 10.90 13.01 -14.55
N ILE A 77 9.73 13.67 -14.47
CA ILE A 77 9.16 14.17 -13.21
C ILE A 77 8.01 13.27 -12.73
N GLY A 78 7.18 12.79 -13.63
CA GLY A 78 6.00 11.98 -13.28
C GLY A 78 6.35 10.65 -12.61
N LEU A 79 7.39 9.95 -13.09
CA LEU A 79 7.80 8.67 -12.50
C LEU A 79 8.33 8.83 -11.07
N PRO A 80 9.27 9.76 -10.77
CA PRO A 80 9.67 10.03 -9.39
C PRO A 80 8.50 10.40 -8.47
N VAL A 81 7.58 11.25 -8.93
CA VAL A 81 6.40 11.65 -8.14
C VAL A 81 5.50 10.44 -7.85
N ALA A 82 5.25 9.58 -8.83
CA ALA A 82 4.47 8.36 -8.63
C ALA A 82 5.13 7.41 -7.63
N VAL A 83 6.46 7.24 -7.70
CA VAL A 83 7.23 6.44 -6.74
C VAL A 83 7.13 7.03 -5.33
N LEU A 84 7.34 8.34 -5.18
CA LEU A 84 7.24 9.01 -3.88
C LEU A 84 5.84 8.90 -3.28
N ALA A 85 4.80 9.09 -4.09
CA ALA A 85 3.42 8.95 -3.66
C ALA A 85 3.12 7.51 -3.22
N PHE A 86 3.61 6.50 -3.96
CA PHE A 86 3.48 5.10 -3.57
C PHE A 86 4.21 4.79 -2.25
N VAL A 87 5.44 5.29 -2.07
CA VAL A 87 6.19 5.14 -0.83
C VAL A 87 5.43 5.75 0.35
N ALA A 88 4.82 6.92 0.17
CA ALA A 88 3.99 7.52 1.22
C ALA A 88 2.80 6.63 1.61
N VAL A 89 2.10 6.03 0.63
CA VAL A 89 1.01 5.07 0.90
C VAL A 89 1.52 3.85 1.65
N ALA A 90 2.66 3.29 1.24
CA ALA A 90 3.27 2.14 1.92
C ALA A 90 3.65 2.46 3.37
N LEU A 91 4.18 3.66 3.63
CA LEU A 91 4.51 4.13 4.98
C LEU A 91 3.26 4.33 5.83
N VAL A 92 2.18 4.88 5.27
CA VAL A 92 0.89 4.97 5.97
C VAL A 92 0.42 3.58 6.37
N ALA A 93 0.49 2.60 5.48
CA ALA A 93 0.04 1.23 5.74
C ALA A 93 0.85 0.53 6.84
N LYS A 94 2.18 0.57 6.75
CA LYS A 94 3.07 -0.26 7.58
C LYS A 94 3.61 0.45 8.81
N VAL A 95 3.52 1.78 8.87
CA VAL A 95 4.02 2.58 9.99
C VAL A 95 2.91 3.47 10.55
N GLY A 96 2.25 4.26 9.70
CA GLY A 96 1.26 5.25 10.15
C GLY A 96 0.07 4.64 10.87
N VAL A 97 -0.58 3.64 10.27
CA VAL A 97 -1.76 2.96 10.84
C VAL A 97 -1.38 2.22 12.13
N PRO A 98 -0.37 1.31 12.16
CA PRO A 98 -0.01 0.63 13.40
C PRO A 98 0.43 1.58 14.52
N TRP A 99 1.19 2.62 14.19
CA TRP A 99 1.61 3.60 15.18
C TRP A 99 0.42 4.39 15.74
N TYR A 100 -0.45 4.89 14.86
CA TYR A 100 -1.57 5.72 15.29
C TYR A 100 -2.58 4.92 16.13
N TYR A 101 -3.03 3.77 15.64
CA TYR A 101 -4.07 3.00 16.33
C TYR A 101 -3.50 2.17 17.49
N GLY A 102 -2.33 1.55 17.32
CA GLY A 102 -1.75 0.70 18.36
C GLY A 102 -0.97 1.47 19.42
N THR A 103 -0.10 2.41 19.03
CA THR A 103 0.77 3.13 19.98
C THR A 103 0.14 4.42 20.50
N HIS A 104 -0.41 5.26 19.61
CA HIS A 104 -0.92 6.57 20.00
C HIS A 104 -2.30 6.49 20.66
N LEU A 105 -3.22 5.69 20.10
CA LEU A 105 -4.53 5.44 20.68
C LEU A 105 -4.55 4.29 21.70
N GLY A 106 -3.50 3.46 21.73
CA GLY A 106 -3.37 2.36 22.70
C GLY A 106 -4.34 1.21 22.45
N LEU A 107 -4.86 1.05 21.24
CA LEU A 107 -5.78 -0.04 20.92
C LEU A 107 -5.03 -1.37 20.88
N ASP A 108 -5.54 -2.36 21.60
CA ASP A 108 -4.97 -3.69 21.63
C ASP A 108 -5.16 -4.39 20.28
N ASN A 109 -4.05 -4.74 19.64
CA ASN A 109 -4.01 -5.45 18.37
C ASN A 109 -3.99 -6.98 18.56
N GLY A 110 -4.13 -7.47 19.79
CA GLY A 110 -4.13 -8.89 20.13
C GLY A 110 -2.74 -9.54 20.06
N ALA A 111 -1.69 -8.77 19.77
CA ALA A 111 -0.32 -9.26 19.73
C ALA A 111 0.30 -9.19 21.13
N GLY A 112 -0.06 -10.13 22.01
CA GLY A 112 0.51 -10.19 23.37
C GLY A 112 -0.21 -11.04 24.40
N GLY A 113 -1.22 -11.82 24.01
CA GLY A 113 -1.89 -12.81 24.88
C GLY A 113 -1.18 -14.16 24.93
#